data_AF-A0AAX3FZ29-F1
#
_entry.id   AF-A0AAX3FZ29-F1
#
_cell.length_a   1.000
_cell.length_b   1.000
_cell.length_c   1.000
_cell.angle_alpha   90.00
_cell.angle_beta   90.00
_cell.angle_gamma   90.00
#
_symmetry.space_group_name_H-M   'P 1'
#
loop_
_entity.id
_entity.type
_entity.pdbx_description
1 polymer ?
#
loop_
_entity_poly.entity_id
_entity_poly.type
_entity_poly.pdbx_seq_one_letter_code
_entity_poly.pdbx_strand_id
1 'polypeptide(L)'
;MANTITVGSITTPNPFLWVNPLTLGMPNVVYTIQSTMPAGDWINVGQFCAVLSSAWLNNAKHPAQFDIRSFDDPGKIQLAQQVIAASNSLASQVTAAEQAIHGTYKSKTLITNEFSAYRTGTKIWAGNNVHVIGIYIISDTQMQVYDSNEGTTTTVLRGNFAQVLATYALNAFVVAAA
;
A
#
# COMPACT_ATOMS: atom_id res chain seq x y z
N MET A 1 25.37 -3.59 -0.90
CA MET A 1 24.83 -4.35 0.26
C MET A 1 23.66 -5.15 -0.24
N ALA A 2 23.62 -6.45 0.02
CA ALA A 2 22.49 -7.30 -0.37
C ALA A 2 21.60 -7.54 0.86
N ASN A 3 20.30 -7.32 0.73
CA ASN A 3 19.38 -7.59 1.83
C ASN A 3 19.08 -9.09 1.89
N THR A 4 19.21 -9.70 3.06
CA THR A 4 18.68 -11.05 3.33
C THR A 4 17.29 -10.90 3.92
N ILE A 5 16.26 -11.32 3.19
CA ILE A 5 14.86 -11.16 3.62
C ILE A 5 14.24 -12.55 3.76
N THR A 6 13.72 -12.86 4.94
CA THR A 6 12.99 -14.11 5.21
C THR A 6 11.50 -13.87 5.42
N VAL A 7 10.68 -14.87 5.12
CA VAL A 7 9.24 -14.86 5.42
C VAL A 7 9.03 -15.63 6.73
N GLY A 8 8.55 -14.94 7.76
CA GLY A 8 8.21 -15.51 9.06
C GLY A 8 6.73 -15.86 9.17
N SER A 9 6.22 -15.90 10.40
CA SER A 9 4.80 -16.14 10.66
C SER A 9 3.95 -14.92 10.30
N ILE A 10 2.98 -15.11 9.40
CA ILE A 10 2.05 -14.08 8.95
C ILE A 10 0.64 -14.49 9.37
N THR A 11 0.08 -13.74 10.32
CA THR A 11 -1.28 -13.94 10.85
C THR A 11 -2.22 -12.78 10.56
N THR A 12 -1.69 -11.64 10.09
CA THR A 12 -2.42 -10.44 9.71
C THR A 12 -2.34 -10.16 8.20
N PRO A 13 -3.34 -9.49 7.60
CA PRO A 13 -3.32 -9.14 6.18
C PRO A 13 -2.14 -8.24 5.78
N ASN A 14 -1.82 -7.25 6.62
CA ASN A 14 -0.71 -6.32 6.45
C ASN A 14 0.33 -6.50 7.57
N PRO A 15 1.30 -7.44 7.41
CA PRO A 15 2.34 -7.67 8.40
C PRO A 15 3.33 -6.50 8.43
N PHE A 16 4.34 -6.63 9.28
CA PHE A 16 5.43 -5.67 9.39
C PHE A 16 6.69 -6.24 8.75
N LEU A 17 7.52 -5.33 8.24
CA LEU A 17 8.90 -5.61 7.90
C LEU A 17 9.78 -5.20 9.08
N TRP A 18 10.55 -6.15 9.59
CA TRP A 18 11.49 -5.94 10.69
C TRP A 18 12.92 -6.02 10.18
N VAL A 19 13.80 -5.19 10.73
CA VAL A 19 15.24 -5.24 10.47
C VAL A 19 15.99 -5.62 11.74
N ASN A 20 17.00 -6.48 11.60
CA ASN A 20 17.90 -6.82 12.69
C ASN A 20 18.96 -5.70 12.82
N PRO A 21 18.91 -4.88 13.89
CA PRO A 21 19.80 -3.74 14.05
C PRO A 21 21.27 -4.15 14.15
N LEU A 22 21.58 -5.36 14.64
CA LEU A 22 22.96 -5.86 14.74
C LEU A 22 23.62 -6.08 13.36
N THR A 23 22.81 -6.10 12.30
CA THR A 23 23.30 -6.27 10.93
C THR A 23 23.44 -4.95 10.18
N LEU A 24 23.08 -3.82 10.81
CA LEU A 24 23.26 -2.49 10.23
C LEU A 24 24.76 -2.18 10.11
N GLY A 25 25.25 -2.01 8.88
CA GLY A 25 26.67 -1.81 8.58
C GLY A 25 27.42 -3.10 8.18
N MET A 26 26.76 -4.26 8.21
CA MET A 26 27.29 -5.50 7.65
C MET A 26 27.07 -5.56 6.12
N PRO A 27 27.83 -6.38 5.39
CA PRO A 27 27.64 -6.54 3.94
C PRO A 27 26.21 -6.97 3.54
N ASN A 28 25.56 -7.74 4.42
CA ASN A 28 24.19 -8.16 4.31
C ASN A 28 23.38 -7.69 5.51
N VAL A 29 22.35 -6.88 5.28
CA VAL A 29 21.38 -6.46 6.29
C VAL A 29 20.24 -7.47 6.32
N VAL A 30 19.86 -7.94 7.50
CA VAL A 30 18.86 -9.01 7.69
C VAL A 30 17.51 -8.41 8.02
N TYR A 31 16.50 -8.82 7.26
CA TYR A 31 15.10 -8.45 7.43
C TYR A 31 14.22 -9.68 7.55
N THR A 32 13.06 -9.54 8.20
CA THR A 32 12.03 -10.56 8.21
C THR A 32 10.62 -9.96 8.07
N ILE A 33 9.75 -10.66 7.35
CA ILE A 33 8.35 -10.30 7.16
C ILE A 33 7.51 -11.10 8.15
N GLN A 34 6.82 -10.43 9.08
CA GLN A 34 5.99 -11.13 10.06
C GLN A 34 5.01 -10.20 10.79
N SER A 35 3.92 -10.78 11.30
CA SER A 35 2.83 -10.03 11.93
C SER A 35 3.12 -9.57 13.35
N THR A 36 3.98 -10.27 14.08
CA THR A 36 4.42 -9.90 15.42
C THR A 36 5.90 -9.53 15.40
N MET A 37 6.41 -8.87 16.44
CA MET A 37 7.84 -8.63 16.56
C MET A 37 8.61 -9.96 16.71
N PRO A 38 9.78 -10.15 16.06
CA PRO A 38 10.59 -11.34 16.26
C PRO A 38 11.23 -11.35 17.64
N ALA A 39 11.68 -12.51 18.10
CA ALA A 39 12.40 -12.60 19.37
C ALA A 39 13.72 -11.81 19.31
N GLY A 40 14.00 -11.05 20.37
CA GLY A 40 15.17 -10.16 20.48
C GLY A 40 14.87 -8.72 20.08
N ASP A 41 15.95 -7.95 19.85
CA ASP A 41 15.85 -6.52 19.55
C ASP A 41 15.74 -6.30 18.04
N TRP A 42 14.51 -6.21 17.53
CA TRP A 42 14.25 -5.90 16.12
C TRP A 42 13.60 -4.53 15.97
N ILE A 43 13.91 -3.84 14.88
CA ILE A 43 13.35 -2.52 14.58
C ILE A 43 12.28 -2.65 13.50
N ASN A 44 11.12 -2.04 13.72
CA ASN A 44 10.07 -1.96 12.71
C ASN A 44 10.48 -0.98 11.61
N VAL A 45 10.55 -1.45 10.37
CA VAL A 45 10.83 -0.63 9.18
C VAL A 45 9.55 0.00 8.64
N GLY A 46 8.43 -0.72 8.73
CA GLY A 46 7.14 -0.30 8.22
C GLY A 46 6.24 -1.48 7.87
N GLN A 47 5.07 -1.15 7.35
CA GLN A 47 4.09 -2.11 6.84
C GLN A 47 4.02 -2.08 5.31
N PHE A 48 3.26 -3.00 4.74
CA PHE A 48 3.13 -3.22 3.30
C PHE A 48 1.95 -2.45 2.68
N CYS A 49 1.28 -1.55 3.41
CA CYS A 49 0.05 -0.88 2.96
C CYS A 49 0.21 -0.16 1.61
N ALA A 50 1.33 0.55 1.43
CA ALA A 50 1.63 1.29 0.20
C ALA A 50 1.78 0.36 -1.02
N VAL A 51 2.53 -0.73 -0.86
CA VAL A 51 2.87 -1.67 -1.93
C VAL A 51 1.71 -2.63 -2.22
N LEU A 52 0.98 -3.07 -1.19
CA LEU A 52 -0.23 -3.88 -1.34
C LEU A 52 -1.36 -3.11 -2.03
N SER A 53 -1.55 -1.83 -1.68
CA SER A 53 -2.55 -0.98 -2.36
C SER A 53 -2.22 -0.82 -3.85
N SER A 54 -0.95 -0.59 -4.18
CA SER A 54 -0.50 -0.52 -5.57
C SER A 54 -0.68 -1.85 -6.31
N ALA A 55 -0.35 -2.97 -5.66
CA ALA A 55 -0.50 -4.30 -6.26
C ALA A 55 -1.97 -4.67 -6.48
N TRP A 56 -2.86 -4.35 -5.54
CA TRP A 56 -4.31 -4.55 -5.70
C TRP A 56 -4.88 -3.71 -6.83
N LEU A 57 -4.48 -2.43 -6.94
CA LEU A 57 -4.88 -1.54 -8.03
C LEU A 57 -4.40 -2.02 -9.41
N ASN A 58 -3.37 -2.85 -9.47
CA ASN A 58 -2.88 -3.44 -10.72
C ASN A 58 -3.37 -4.88 -10.95
N ASN A 59 -4.11 -5.46 -10.01
CA ASN A 59 -4.72 -6.76 -10.20
C ASN A 59 -5.93 -6.62 -11.14
N ALA A 60 -5.89 -7.30 -12.29
CA ALA A 60 -6.94 -7.23 -13.29
C ALA A 60 -8.36 -7.60 -12.78
N LYS A 61 -8.44 -8.37 -11.69
CA LYS A 61 -9.72 -8.84 -11.12
C LYS A 61 -10.20 -8.01 -9.94
N HIS A 62 -9.38 -7.11 -9.40
CA HIS A 62 -9.69 -6.33 -8.19
C HIS A 62 -10.42 -7.15 -7.11
N PRO A 63 -9.79 -8.23 -6.62
CA PRO A 63 -10.48 -9.21 -5.78
C PRO A 63 -10.94 -8.59 -4.46
N ALA A 64 -12.06 -9.11 -3.92
CA ALA A 64 -12.64 -8.62 -2.68
C ALA A 64 -11.80 -8.97 -1.43
N GLN A 65 -10.98 -10.02 -1.54
CA GLN A 65 -9.96 -10.39 -0.55
C GLN A 65 -8.59 -10.31 -1.22
N PHE A 66 -7.68 -9.56 -0.62
CA PHE A 66 -6.33 -9.38 -1.10
C PHE A 66 -5.42 -9.01 0.05
N ASP A 67 -4.33 -9.76 0.24
CA ASP A 67 -3.37 -9.45 1.28
C ASP A 67 -1.99 -10.04 0.93
N ILE A 68 -1.02 -9.90 1.83
CA ILE A 68 0.35 -10.38 1.60
C ILE A 68 0.44 -11.89 1.31
N ARG A 69 -0.53 -12.68 1.78
CA ARG A 69 -0.62 -14.14 1.59
C ARG A 69 -1.10 -14.49 0.18
N SER A 70 -1.62 -13.52 -0.57
CA SER A 70 -1.90 -13.67 -2.01
C SER A 70 -0.63 -13.81 -2.86
N PHE A 71 0.55 -13.59 -2.27
CA PHE A 71 1.86 -13.71 -2.93
C PHE A 71 2.60 -14.97 -2.45
N ASP A 72 3.37 -15.58 -3.34
CA ASP A 72 4.38 -16.57 -2.97
C ASP A 72 5.56 -15.89 -2.24
N ASP A 73 6.47 -16.68 -1.65
CA ASP A 73 7.58 -16.11 -0.88
C ASP A 73 8.51 -15.21 -1.71
N PRO A 74 8.86 -15.54 -2.98
CA PRO A 74 9.55 -14.61 -3.87
C PRO A 74 8.80 -13.28 -4.05
N GLY A 75 7.49 -13.31 -4.26
CA GLY A 75 6.67 -12.10 -4.37
C GLY A 75 6.64 -11.27 -3.09
N LYS A 76 6.52 -11.92 -1.92
CA LYS A 76 6.61 -11.25 -0.62
C LYS A 76 7.95 -10.56 -0.42
N ILE A 77 9.06 -11.22 -0.79
CA ILE A 77 10.41 -10.66 -0.72
C ILE A 77 10.55 -9.45 -1.64
N GLN A 78 10.01 -9.51 -2.86
CA GLN A 78 10.02 -8.37 -3.79
C GLN A 78 9.23 -7.18 -3.22
N LEU A 79 8.06 -7.42 -2.63
CA LEU A 79 7.30 -6.35 -1.96
C LEU A 79 8.08 -5.76 -0.77
N ALA A 80 8.81 -6.58 -0.01
CA ALA A 80 9.65 -6.09 1.08
C ALA A 80 10.78 -5.20 0.58
N GLN A 81 11.40 -5.52 -0.56
CA GLN A 81 12.39 -4.65 -1.20
C GLN A 81 11.79 -3.30 -1.60
N GLN A 82 10.54 -3.28 -2.08
CA GLN A 82 9.83 -2.03 -2.37
C GLN A 82 9.54 -1.23 -1.09
N VAL A 83 9.16 -1.90 0.01
CA VAL A 83 9.00 -1.23 1.31
C VAL A 83 10.33 -0.61 1.73
N ILE A 84 11.46 -1.32 1.64
CA ILE A 84 12.79 -0.78 1.99
C ILE A 84 13.16 0.44 1.11
N ALA A 85 12.84 0.39 -0.17
CA ALA A 85 13.11 1.51 -1.08
C ALA A 85 12.20 2.73 -0.79
N ALA A 86 10.97 2.51 -0.33
CA ALA A 86 9.96 3.54 -0.11
C ALA A 86 9.79 3.97 1.36
N SER A 87 10.39 3.27 2.33
CA SER A 87 10.16 3.45 3.78
C SER A 87 10.64 4.79 4.34
N ASN A 88 11.33 5.60 3.53
CA ASN A 88 12.01 6.81 4.01
C ASN A 88 11.08 8.03 4.15
N SER A 89 9.90 8.05 3.51
CA SER A 89 8.90 9.12 3.68
C SER A 89 7.60 8.85 2.91
N LEU A 90 6.52 9.58 3.23
CA LEU A 90 5.32 9.62 2.39
C LEU A 90 5.63 10.08 0.95
N ALA A 91 6.56 11.02 0.77
CA ALA A 91 6.96 11.48 -0.57
C ALA A 91 7.57 10.33 -1.39
N SER A 92 8.42 9.50 -0.80
CA SER A 92 8.99 8.31 -1.44
C SER A 92 7.90 7.29 -1.82
N GLN A 93 6.91 7.09 -0.95
CA GLN A 93 5.76 6.21 -1.24
C GLN A 93 4.91 6.75 -2.39
N VAL A 94 4.68 8.07 -2.45
CA VAL A 94 3.97 8.72 -3.57
C VAL A 94 4.71 8.48 -4.89
N THR A 95 6.02 8.73 -4.94
CA THR A 95 6.81 8.50 -6.16
C THR A 95 6.79 7.02 -6.60
N ALA A 96 6.87 6.09 -5.64
CA ALA A 96 6.75 4.66 -5.93
C ALA A 96 5.35 4.32 -6.47
N ALA A 97 4.29 4.91 -5.92
CA ALA A 97 2.93 4.71 -6.40
C ALA A 97 2.70 5.29 -7.80
N GLU A 98 3.22 6.48 -8.10
CA GLU A 98 3.19 7.09 -9.44
C GLU A 98 3.76 6.13 -10.50
N GLN A 99 4.91 5.52 -10.20
CA GLN A 99 5.52 4.53 -11.07
C GLN A 99 4.71 3.23 -11.15
N ALA A 100 4.23 2.73 -10.01
CA ALA A 100 3.58 1.43 -9.92
C ALA A 100 2.22 1.41 -10.64
N ILE A 101 1.38 2.43 -10.44
CA ILE A 101 0.04 2.46 -11.05
C ILE A 101 -0.02 3.30 -12.33
N HIS A 102 1.13 3.84 -12.78
CA HIS A 102 1.25 4.77 -13.91
C HIS A 102 0.36 6.01 -13.75
N GLY A 103 0.37 6.56 -12.53
CA GLY A 103 -0.48 7.68 -12.14
C GLY A 103 0.26 9.01 -12.03
N THR A 104 -0.47 10.04 -11.63
CA THR A 104 0.06 11.37 -11.33
C THR A 104 -0.37 11.80 -9.93
N TYR A 105 0.54 12.40 -9.17
CA TYR A 105 0.23 12.98 -7.89
C TYR A 105 -0.85 14.07 -7.97
N LYS A 106 -1.77 14.07 -7.01
CA LYS A 106 -2.83 15.06 -6.83
C LYS A 106 -2.89 15.48 -5.36
N SER A 107 -3.04 16.78 -5.11
CA SER A 107 -3.33 17.28 -3.77
C SER A 107 -4.76 16.92 -3.35
N LYS A 108 -5.04 16.94 -2.04
CA LYS A 108 -6.40 16.72 -1.50
C LYS A 108 -7.45 17.63 -2.12
N THR A 109 -7.13 18.91 -2.30
CA THR A 109 -8.03 19.88 -2.93
C THR A 109 -8.29 19.52 -4.39
N LEU A 110 -7.24 19.20 -5.13
CA LEU A 110 -7.35 18.92 -6.57
C LEU A 110 -8.16 17.64 -6.81
N ILE A 111 -7.86 16.56 -6.08
CA ILE A 111 -8.61 15.30 -6.25
C ILE A 111 -10.08 15.47 -5.87
N THR A 112 -10.40 16.24 -4.82
CA THR A 112 -11.80 16.46 -4.40
C THR A 112 -12.58 17.22 -5.49
N ASN A 113 -11.95 18.20 -6.13
CA ASN A 113 -12.57 19.00 -7.20
C ASN A 113 -12.75 18.17 -8.50
N GLU A 114 -11.80 17.28 -8.80
CA GLU A 114 -11.80 16.48 -10.03
C GLU A 114 -12.58 15.15 -9.89
N PHE A 115 -12.88 14.69 -8.67
CA PHE A 115 -13.34 13.31 -8.43
C PHE A 115 -14.62 12.94 -9.20
N SER A 116 -15.54 13.90 -9.39
CA SER A 116 -16.78 13.68 -10.15
C SER A 116 -16.52 13.41 -11.63
N ALA A 117 -15.39 13.87 -12.18
CA ALA A 117 -15.02 13.68 -13.58
C ALA A 117 -14.31 12.34 -13.85
N TYR A 118 -13.87 11.63 -12.82
CA TYR A 118 -13.16 10.36 -13.01
C TYR A 118 -14.10 9.26 -13.51
N ARG A 119 -13.65 8.53 -14.54
CA ARG A 119 -14.43 7.47 -15.19
C ARG A 119 -14.20 6.10 -14.56
N THR A 120 -15.12 5.17 -14.82
CA THR A 120 -14.94 3.75 -14.53
C THR A 120 -13.57 3.27 -15.03
N GLY A 121 -12.87 2.52 -14.19
CA GLY A 121 -11.50 2.08 -14.45
C GLY A 121 -10.41 2.96 -13.82
N THR A 122 -10.76 4.13 -13.28
CA THR A 122 -9.78 5.00 -12.62
C THR A 122 -9.25 4.34 -11.34
N LYS A 123 -7.92 4.32 -11.21
CA LYS A 123 -7.19 3.84 -10.04
C LYS A 123 -6.71 5.03 -9.23
N ILE A 124 -6.89 4.95 -7.92
CA ILE A 124 -6.45 5.99 -6.99
C ILE A 124 -5.72 5.30 -5.84
N TRP A 125 -4.42 5.55 -5.75
CA TRP A 125 -3.65 5.26 -4.54
C TRP A 125 -3.82 6.46 -3.60
N ALA A 126 -4.21 6.22 -2.36
CA ALA A 126 -4.49 7.30 -1.41
C ALA A 126 -3.88 6.98 -0.04
N GLY A 127 -3.10 7.90 0.51
CA GLY A 127 -2.36 7.64 1.74
C GLY A 127 -2.10 8.87 2.61
N ASN A 128 -1.46 8.58 3.74
CA ASN A 128 -0.84 9.54 4.64
C ASN A 128 0.44 8.91 5.25
N ASN A 129 1.03 9.54 6.27
CA ASN A 129 2.26 9.04 6.91
C ASN A 129 2.11 7.70 7.66
N VAL A 130 0.89 7.20 7.85
CA VAL A 130 0.58 6.02 8.67
C VAL A 130 0.00 4.88 7.83
N HIS A 131 -0.90 5.19 6.91
CA HIS A 131 -1.67 4.19 6.19
C HIS A 131 -1.97 4.61 4.75
N VAL A 132 -2.22 3.59 3.92
CA VAL A 132 -2.53 3.73 2.50
C VAL A 132 -3.62 2.74 2.13
N ILE A 133 -4.59 3.23 1.36
CA ILE A 133 -5.66 2.45 0.75
C ILE A 133 -5.60 2.53 -0.79
N GLY A 134 -6.22 1.56 -1.45
CA GLY A 134 -6.52 1.61 -2.87
C GLY A 134 -7.98 1.98 -3.11
N ILE A 135 -8.26 2.84 -4.08
CA ILE A 135 -9.63 3.15 -4.51
C ILE A 135 -9.73 2.90 -6.01
N TYR A 136 -10.73 2.13 -6.44
CA TYR A 136 -10.99 1.82 -7.84
C TYR A 136 -12.42 2.21 -8.21
N ILE A 137 -12.59 2.99 -9.27
CA ILE A 137 -13.93 3.40 -9.74
C ILE A 137 -14.52 2.27 -10.57
N ILE A 138 -15.58 1.63 -10.06
CA ILE A 138 -16.24 0.50 -10.72
C ILE A 138 -17.48 0.92 -11.53
N SER A 139 -18.05 2.09 -11.28
CA SER A 139 -19.15 2.65 -12.06
C SER A 139 -19.27 4.18 -11.87
N ASP A 140 -20.26 4.79 -12.53
CA ASP A 140 -20.58 6.21 -12.34
C ASP A 140 -21.07 6.55 -10.93
N THR A 141 -21.53 5.55 -10.16
CA THR A 141 -22.11 5.75 -8.82
C THR A 141 -21.33 5.04 -7.71
N GLN A 142 -20.45 4.09 -8.03
CA GLN A 142 -19.77 3.25 -7.05
C GLN A 142 -18.25 3.21 -7.24
N MET A 143 -17.56 3.03 -6.12
CA MET A 143 -16.13 2.76 -6.05
C MET A 143 -15.88 1.60 -5.09
N GLN A 144 -14.81 0.85 -5.31
CA GLN A 144 -14.26 -0.09 -4.34
C GLN A 144 -13.15 0.59 -3.56
N VAL A 145 -13.16 0.41 -2.25
CA VAL A 145 -12.12 0.86 -1.33
C VAL A 145 -11.44 -0.37 -0.76
N TYR A 146 -10.17 -0.57 -1.09
CA TYR A 146 -9.32 -1.63 -0.58
C TYR A 146 -8.51 -1.12 0.62
N ASP A 147 -8.67 -1.78 1.75
CA ASP A 147 -7.89 -1.53 2.97
C ASP A 147 -6.95 -2.70 3.21
N SER A 148 -5.65 -2.42 3.15
CA SER A 148 -4.62 -3.43 3.35
C SER A 148 -4.57 -3.99 4.77
N ASN A 149 -4.95 -3.21 5.79
CA ASN A 149 -4.97 -3.70 7.18
C ASN A 149 -6.05 -4.76 7.38
N GLU A 150 -7.20 -4.58 6.72
CA GLU A 150 -8.31 -5.53 6.75
C GLU A 150 -8.16 -6.65 5.72
N GLY A 151 -7.35 -6.45 4.67
CA GLY A 151 -7.18 -7.41 3.57
C GLY A 151 -8.42 -7.56 2.69
N THR A 152 -9.33 -6.59 2.73
CA THR A 152 -10.63 -6.66 2.07
C THR A 152 -11.00 -5.38 1.35
N THR A 153 -11.96 -5.49 0.43
CA THR A 153 -12.55 -4.34 -0.27
C THR A 153 -13.97 -4.08 0.21
N THR A 154 -14.34 -2.81 0.35
CA THR A 154 -15.72 -2.37 0.56
C THR A 154 -16.21 -1.61 -0.66
N THR A 155 -17.42 -1.91 -1.13
CA THR A 155 -18.08 -1.08 -2.16
C THR A 155 -18.79 0.09 -1.50
N VAL A 156 -18.48 1.30 -1.98
CA VAL A 156 -18.96 2.56 -1.43
C VAL A 156 -19.54 3.41 -2.57
N LEU A 157 -20.57 4.20 -2.27
CA LEU A 157 -21.08 5.20 -3.22
C LEU A 157 -20.01 6.28 -3.46
N ARG A 158 -19.85 6.71 -4.71
CA ARG A 158 -18.91 7.78 -5.09
C ARG A 158 -19.21 9.11 -4.38
N GLY A 159 -20.48 9.38 -4.09
CA GLY A 159 -20.89 10.55 -3.29
C GLY A 159 -20.27 10.58 -1.89
N ASN A 160 -19.83 9.45 -1.35
CA ASN A 160 -19.21 9.35 -0.02
C ASN A 160 -17.68 9.48 -0.07
N PHE A 161 -17.08 9.89 -1.18
CA PHE A 161 -15.62 10.02 -1.31
C PHE A 161 -15.01 10.91 -0.22
N ALA A 162 -15.61 12.07 0.06
CA ALA A 162 -15.14 12.96 1.12
C ALA A 162 -15.14 12.28 2.51
N GLN A 163 -16.13 11.42 2.78
CA GLN A 163 -16.20 10.65 4.02
C GLN A 163 -15.09 9.59 4.09
N VAL A 164 -14.75 8.94 2.97
CA VAL A 164 -13.60 8.02 2.90
C VAL A 164 -12.30 8.77 3.19
N LEU A 165 -12.10 9.95 2.59
CA LEU A 165 -10.91 10.77 2.86
C LEU A 165 -10.78 11.16 4.34
N ALA A 166 -11.90 11.45 5.00
CA ALA A 166 -11.94 11.80 6.41
C ALA A 166 -11.68 10.60 7.32
N THR A 167 -12.33 9.46 7.05
CA THR A 167 -12.23 8.22 7.85
C THR A 167 -10.79 7.74 7.95
N TYR A 168 -10.06 7.80 6.84
CA TYR A 168 -8.66 7.35 6.76
C TYR A 168 -7.64 8.50 6.94
N ALA A 169 -8.10 9.72 7.21
CA ALA A 169 -7.26 10.92 7.31
C ALA A 169 -6.27 11.08 6.13
N LEU A 170 -6.74 10.88 4.90
CA LEU A 170 -5.90 10.85 3.70
C LEU A 170 -5.50 12.26 3.25
N ASN A 171 -4.25 12.40 2.80
CA ASN A 171 -3.69 13.70 2.40
C ASN A 171 -2.78 13.65 1.16
N ALA A 172 -2.37 12.47 0.67
CA ALA A 172 -1.61 12.30 -0.55
C ALA A 172 -2.32 11.32 -1.50
N PHE A 173 -2.33 11.65 -2.80
CA PHE A 173 -3.06 10.88 -3.79
C PHE A 173 -2.26 10.72 -5.07
N VAL A 174 -2.33 9.55 -5.67
CA VAL A 174 -1.84 9.28 -7.03
C VAL A 174 -2.99 8.72 -7.83
N VAL A 175 -3.29 9.35 -8.96
CA VAL A 175 -4.43 8.99 -9.81
C VAL A 175 -3.93 8.51 -11.15
N ALA A 176 -4.31 7.29 -11.54
CA ALA A 176 -4.18 6.80 -12.90
C ALA A 176 -5.58 6.78 -13.51
N ALA A 177 -5.87 7.77 -14.35
CA ALA A 177 -7.13 7.83 -15.06
C ALA A 177 -7.26 6.61 -15.99
N ALA A 178 -8.47 6.06 -16.10
CA ALA A 178 -8.76 5.05 -17.12
C ALA A 178 -8.55 5.62 -18.52
#